data_AF-A0A3P7JQP2-F1
#
_entry.id   AF-A0A3P7JQP2-F1
#
_cell.length_a   1.000
_cell.length_b   1.000
_cell.length_c   1.000
_cell.angle_alpha   90.00
_cell.angle_beta   90.00
_cell.angle_gamma   90.00
#
_symmetry.space_group_name_H-M   'P 1'
#
loop_
_entity.id
_entity.type
_entity.pdbx_description
1 polymer ?
#
loop_
_entity_poly.entity_id
_entity_poly.type
_entity_poly.pdbx_seq_one_letter_code
_entity_poly.pdbx_strand_id
1 'polypeptide(L)'
;MLRRIQIRWSVNNQYLGQVGRYFHDAFYGIWGGGLGERVKQLLKDCPDCKIWVTGHSLGGAMASIAASYLAYSGVAKGHDIKLVTFGQPKTGDTNFGNNLTKKVPYSYRVVNNRDLVVQVPQWYDHHSKEPTK
;
A
#
# COMPACT_ATOMS: atom_id res chain seq x y z
N MET A 1 -29.38 0.84 -0.63
CA MET A 1 -28.31 -0.16 -0.45
C MET A 1 -26.96 0.57 -0.48
N LEU A 2 -26.44 1.00 0.67
CA LEU A 2 -25.18 1.75 0.76
C LEU A 2 -24.01 0.80 0.44
N ARG A 3 -23.33 1.00 -0.70
CA ARG A 3 -22.11 0.26 -1.03
C ARG A 3 -21.06 0.55 0.05
N ARG A 4 -20.53 -0.49 0.70
CA ARG A 4 -19.47 -0.32 1.71
C ARG A 4 -18.26 0.38 1.07
N ILE A 5 -17.89 1.52 1.65
CA ILE A 5 -16.78 2.39 1.24
C ILE A 5 -15.42 1.67 1.41
N GLN A 6 -15.37 0.73 2.34
CA GLN A 6 -14.24 -0.16 2.58
C GLN A 6 -14.50 -1.57 2.03
N ILE A 7 -13.42 -2.28 1.69
CA ILE A 7 -13.42 -3.68 1.28
C ILE A 7 -12.35 -4.45 2.04
N ARG A 8 -12.61 -5.75 2.25
CA ARG A 8 -11.66 -6.70 2.82
C ARG A 8 -10.43 -6.79 1.93
N TRP A 9 -9.25 -6.45 2.47
CA TRP A 9 -7.96 -6.69 1.84
C TRP A 9 -7.43 -8.06 2.28
N SER A 10 -7.29 -8.95 1.31
CA SER A 10 -6.74 -10.28 1.50
C SER A 10 -5.81 -10.65 0.35
N VAL A 11 -4.69 -11.28 0.69
CA VAL A 11 -3.69 -11.78 -0.27
C VAL A 11 -3.38 -13.22 0.12
N ASN A 12 -3.41 -14.15 -0.84
CA ASN A 12 -3.24 -15.60 -0.60
C ASN A 12 -4.09 -16.13 0.57
N ASN A 13 -5.39 -15.79 0.58
CA ASN A 13 -6.37 -16.12 1.64
C ASN A 13 -6.06 -15.57 3.05
N GLN A 14 -4.97 -14.83 3.23
CA GLN A 14 -4.65 -14.16 4.48
C GLN A 14 -5.42 -12.85 4.58
N TYR A 15 -6.13 -12.61 5.69
CA TYR A 15 -6.72 -11.31 5.99
C TYR A 15 -5.69 -10.33 6.52
N LEU A 16 -5.67 -9.14 5.93
CA LEU A 16 -4.68 -8.12 6.25
C LEU A 16 -5.30 -6.84 6.77
N GLY A 17 -6.63 -6.69 6.70
CA GLY A 17 -7.35 -5.48 7.11
C GLY A 17 -8.38 -5.05 6.08
N GLN A 18 -8.92 -3.85 6.27
CA GLN A 18 -9.82 -3.22 5.31
C GLN A 18 -9.12 -2.06 4.61
N VAL A 19 -9.37 -1.90 3.32
CA VAL A 19 -8.87 -0.77 2.51
C VAL A 19 -10.02 -0.05 1.82
N GLY A 20 -9.82 1.20 1.42
CA GLY A 20 -10.79 1.92 0.59
C GLY A 20 -11.06 1.16 -0.72
N ARG A 21 -12.34 0.92 -1.03
CA ARG A 21 -12.75 0.18 -2.23
C ARG A 21 -12.19 0.81 -3.52
N TYR A 22 -12.19 2.14 -3.58
CA TYR A 22 -11.63 2.87 -4.73
C TYR A 22 -10.15 2.54 -4.98
N PHE A 23 -9.33 2.53 -3.92
CA PHE A 23 -7.89 2.21 -4.03
C PHE A 23 -7.67 0.75 -4.41
N HIS A 24 -8.47 -0.14 -3.85
CA HIS A 24 -8.46 -1.57 -4.19
C HIS A 24 -8.75 -1.79 -5.68
N ASP A 25 -9.85 -1.22 -6.17
CA ASP A 25 -10.29 -1.41 -7.55
C ASP A 25 -9.29 -0.78 -8.53
N ALA A 26 -8.76 0.41 -8.22
CA ALA A 26 -7.73 1.07 -9.01
C ALA A 26 -6.44 0.24 -9.09
N PHE A 27 -5.99 -0.33 -7.96
CA PHE A 27 -4.81 -1.20 -7.93
C PHE A 27 -5.01 -2.44 -8.82
N TYR A 28 -6.12 -3.18 -8.65
CA TYR A 28 -6.35 -4.38 -9.44
C TYR A 28 -6.58 -4.10 -10.92
N GLY A 29 -7.17 -2.96 -11.27
CA GLY A 29 -7.32 -2.52 -12.65
C GLY A 29 -5.99 -2.43 -13.39
N ILE A 30 -4.96 -1.85 -12.75
CA ILE A 30 -3.62 -1.75 -13.36
C ILE A 30 -2.79 -3.02 -13.17
N TRP A 31 -2.90 -3.69 -12.01
CA TRP A 31 -2.13 -4.88 -11.70
C TRP A 31 -2.50 -6.03 -12.63
N GLY A 32 -3.81 -6.27 -12.80
CA GLY A 32 -4.35 -7.24 -13.75
C GLY A 32 -4.20 -6.80 -15.21
N GLY A 33 -4.11 -5.48 -15.47
CA GLY A 33 -3.88 -4.91 -16.81
C GLY A 33 -2.47 -5.09 -17.39
N GLY A 34 -1.63 -5.94 -16.79
CA GLY A 34 -0.30 -6.30 -17.30
C GLY A 34 0.87 -5.80 -16.46
N LEU A 35 0.65 -4.85 -15.54
CA LEU A 35 1.70 -4.39 -14.63
C LEU A 35 2.25 -5.53 -13.76
N GLY A 36 1.36 -6.38 -13.24
CA GLY A 36 1.74 -7.48 -12.36
C GLY A 36 2.68 -8.48 -13.04
N GLU A 37 2.39 -8.84 -14.29
CA GLU A 37 3.24 -9.75 -15.06
C GLU A 37 4.60 -9.11 -15.40
N ARG A 38 4.61 -7.82 -15.77
CA ARG A 38 5.87 -7.11 -16.03
C ARG A 38 6.76 -7.03 -14.79
N VAL A 39 6.18 -6.73 -13.63
CA VAL A 39 6.92 -6.69 -12.35
C VAL A 39 7.47 -8.07 -12.00
N LYS A 40 6.66 -9.13 -12.08
CA LYS A 40 7.12 -10.50 -11.82
C LYS A 40 8.27 -10.91 -12.74
N GLN A 41 8.22 -10.53 -14.02
CA GLN A 41 9.30 -10.83 -14.97
C GLN A 41 10.59 -10.11 -14.57
N LEU A 42 10.53 -8.81 -14.29
CA LEU A 42 11.71 -8.04 -13.89
C LEU A 42 12.38 -8.58 -12.62
N LEU A 43 11.59 -9.10 -11.67
CA LEU A 43 12.11 -9.72 -10.45
C LEU A 43 12.75 -11.09 -10.67
N LYS A 44 12.33 -11.82 -11.71
CA LYS A 44 13.03 -13.03 -12.14
C LYS A 44 14.37 -12.69 -12.78
N ASP A 45 14.40 -11.63 -13.58
CA ASP A 45 15.60 -11.18 -14.28
C ASP A 45 16.62 -10.54 -13.31
N CYS A 46 16.17 -10.04 -12.15
CA CYS A 46 17.02 -9.50 -11.10
C CYS A 46 16.58 -9.96 -9.70
N PRO A 47 16.98 -11.17 -9.26
CA PRO A 47 16.53 -11.75 -7.99
C PRO A 47 17.02 -10.98 -6.75
N ASP A 48 18.11 -10.22 -6.86
CA ASP A 48 18.70 -9.44 -5.76
C ASP A 48 18.27 -7.96 -5.76
N CYS A 49 17.46 -7.54 -6.73
CA CYS A 49 17.02 -6.16 -6.84
C CYS A 49 16.12 -5.75 -5.67
N LYS A 50 16.35 -4.54 -5.16
CA LYS A 50 15.42 -3.88 -4.24
C LYS A 50 14.27 -3.27 -5.03
N ILE A 51 13.07 -3.32 -4.46
CA ILE A 51 11.85 -2.80 -5.08
C ILE A 51 11.48 -1.50 -4.41
N TRP A 52 11.56 -0.41 -5.15
CA TRP A 52 11.04 0.87 -4.70
C TRP A 52 9.60 1.03 -5.16
N VAL A 53 8.70 1.20 -4.19
CA VAL A 53 7.29 1.46 -4.44
C VAL A 53 7.01 2.86 -3.93
N THR A 54 6.56 3.74 -4.82
CA THR A 54 6.30 5.14 -4.48
C THR A 54 5.05 5.65 -5.18
N GLY A 55 4.50 6.73 -4.65
CA GLY A 55 3.36 7.41 -5.22
C GLY A 55 2.99 8.66 -4.44
N HIS A 56 2.32 9.57 -5.14
CA HIS A 56 1.81 10.82 -4.59
C HIS A 56 0.28 10.81 -4.56
N SER A 57 -0.33 11.39 -3.53
CA SER A 57 -1.79 11.51 -3.39
C SER A 57 -2.46 10.13 -3.51
N LEU A 58 -3.41 9.95 -4.43
CA LEU A 58 -4.01 8.66 -4.79
C LEU A 58 -2.95 7.58 -5.08
N GLY A 59 -1.89 7.93 -5.80
CA GLY A 59 -0.80 7.01 -6.11
C GLY A 59 -0.09 6.51 -4.84
N GLY A 60 -0.05 7.30 -3.77
CA GLY A 60 0.50 6.86 -2.48
C GLY A 60 -0.36 5.78 -1.81
N ALA A 61 -1.69 5.90 -1.94
CA ALA A 61 -2.59 4.86 -1.47
C ALA A 61 -2.42 3.55 -2.26
N MET A 62 -2.34 3.65 -3.60
CA MET A 62 -2.08 2.50 -4.47
C MET A 62 -0.71 1.88 -4.21
N ALA A 63 0.32 2.70 -3.96
CA ALA A 63 1.67 2.25 -3.60
C ALA A 63 1.67 1.43 -2.31
N SER A 64 0.92 1.85 -1.28
CA SER A 64 0.77 1.07 -0.04
C SER A 64 0.10 -0.29 -0.28
N ILE A 65 -0.95 -0.33 -1.11
CA ILE A 65 -1.62 -1.58 -1.49
C ILE A 65 -0.67 -2.49 -2.28
N ALA A 66 0.06 -1.93 -3.24
CA ALA A 66 1.03 -2.66 -4.05
C ALA A 66 2.16 -3.27 -3.21
N ALA A 67 2.74 -2.50 -2.28
CA ALA A 67 3.75 -3.00 -1.36
C ALA A 67 3.21 -4.13 -0.47
N SER A 68 1.98 -4.01 0.03
CA SER A 68 1.30 -5.08 0.76
C SER A 68 1.14 -6.33 -0.11
N TYR A 69 0.64 -6.16 -1.34
CA TYR A 69 0.45 -7.27 -2.28
C TYR A 69 1.76 -8.00 -2.57
N LEU A 70 2.81 -7.28 -2.96
CA LEU A 70 4.12 -7.84 -3.28
C LEU A 70 4.69 -8.68 -2.11
N ALA A 71 4.58 -8.14 -0.89
CA ALA A 71 5.15 -8.77 0.30
C ALA A 71 4.38 -10.01 0.77
N TYR A 72 3.05 -10.00 0.66
CA TYR A 72 2.19 -11.09 1.14
C TYR A 72 1.87 -12.13 0.07
N SER A 73 1.95 -11.77 -1.21
CA SER A 73 1.84 -12.74 -2.32
C SER A 73 3.08 -13.62 -2.45
N GLY A 74 4.21 -13.19 -1.88
CA GLY A 74 5.50 -13.86 -2.02
C GLY A 74 6.23 -13.49 -3.31
N VAL A 75 5.70 -12.55 -4.11
CA VAL A 75 6.37 -12.02 -5.31
C VAL A 75 7.71 -11.35 -4.95
N ALA A 76 7.78 -10.73 -3.77
CA ALA A 76 9.02 -10.17 -3.25
C ALA A 76 9.12 -10.34 -1.74
N LYS A 77 10.36 -10.45 -1.23
CA LYS A 77 10.59 -10.48 0.21
C LYS A 77 10.37 -9.09 0.78
N GLY A 78 9.69 -9.03 1.93
CA GLY A 78 9.34 -7.76 2.56
C GLY A 78 10.52 -6.81 2.86
N HIS A 79 11.71 -7.36 3.14
CA HIS A 79 12.93 -6.56 3.38
C HIS A 79 13.54 -5.93 2.11
N ASP A 80 13.21 -6.49 0.93
CA ASP A 80 13.65 -5.96 -0.36
C ASP A 80 12.74 -4.82 -0.86
N ILE A 81 11.56 -4.67 -0.26
CA ILE A 81 10.60 -3.62 -0.61
C ILE A 81 10.89 -2.36 0.20
N LYS A 82 10.97 -1.22 -0.50
CA LYS A 82 11.12 0.13 0.03
C LYS A 82 9.90 0.94 -0.37
N LEU A 83 9.01 1.21 0.58
CA LEU A 83 7.80 1.99 0.36
C LEU A 83 8.03 3.44 0.85
N VAL A 84 7.87 4.40 -0.06
CA VAL A 84 7.88 5.83 0.29
C VAL A 84 6.74 6.53 -0.44
N THR A 85 5.80 7.10 0.30
CA THR A 85 4.63 7.77 -0.27
C THR A 85 4.55 9.23 0.15
N PHE A 86 3.89 10.05 -0.67
CA PHE A 86 3.79 11.51 -0.47
C PHE A 86 2.33 11.95 -0.51
N GLY A 87 1.85 12.69 0.50
CA GLY A 87 0.46 13.17 0.53
C GLY A 87 -0.58 12.05 0.47
N GLN A 88 -0.23 10.85 0.94
CA GLN A 88 -1.09 9.67 0.88
C GLN A 88 -2.32 9.86 1.79
N PRO A 89 -3.56 9.67 1.28
CA PRO A 89 -4.76 9.64 2.12
C PRO A 89 -4.78 8.39 3.01
N LYS A 90 -5.74 8.31 3.95
CA LYS A 90 -5.90 7.11 4.77
C LYS A 90 -6.39 5.94 3.91
N THR A 91 -5.46 5.05 3.55
CA THR A 91 -5.69 3.93 2.61
C THR A 91 -6.49 2.78 3.21
N GLY A 92 -6.28 2.49 4.50
CA GLY A 92 -6.78 1.30 5.14
C GLY A 92 -6.82 1.40 6.66
N ASP A 93 -7.37 0.36 7.27
CA ASP A 93 -7.59 0.28 8.70
C ASP A 93 -6.34 0.00 9.50
N THR A 94 -6.51 0.02 10.82
CA THR A 94 -5.42 -0.21 11.74
C THR A 94 -4.76 -1.57 11.54
N ASN A 95 -5.56 -2.56 11.18
CA ASN A 95 -5.02 -3.87 10.85
C ASN A 95 -4.19 -3.83 9.56
N PHE A 96 -4.64 -3.13 8.53
CA PHE A 96 -3.89 -2.95 7.28
C PHE A 96 -2.54 -2.26 7.52
N GLY A 97 -2.53 -1.14 8.23
CA GLY A 97 -1.31 -0.40 8.54
C GLY A 97 -0.30 -1.22 9.35
N ASN A 98 -0.76 -1.93 10.38
CA ASN A 98 0.08 -2.81 11.19
C ASN A 98 0.66 -3.98 10.39
N ASN A 99 -0.15 -4.64 9.55
CA ASN A 99 0.34 -5.75 8.73
C ASN A 99 1.34 -5.27 7.67
N LEU A 100 1.08 -4.12 7.03
CA LEU A 100 1.99 -3.55 6.04
C LEU A 100 3.34 -3.20 6.68
N THR A 101 3.36 -2.46 7.78
CA THR A 101 4.60 -2.07 8.48
C THR A 101 5.36 -3.27 9.05
N LYS A 102 4.65 -4.29 9.54
CA LYS A 102 5.24 -5.54 10.00
C LYS A 102 5.96 -6.31 8.89
N LYS A 103 5.38 -6.36 7.68
CA LYS A 103 5.94 -7.13 6.55
C LYS A 103 6.95 -6.30 5.75
N VAL A 104 6.74 -5.00 5.61
CA VAL A 104 7.58 -4.05 4.86
C VAL A 104 8.14 -3.01 5.84
N PRO A 105 9.25 -3.32 6.54
CA PRO A 105 9.76 -2.47 7.62
C PRO A 105 10.27 -1.11 7.12
N TYR A 106 10.72 -1.02 5.87
CA TYR A 106 11.02 0.26 5.22
C TYR A 106 9.76 0.80 4.56
N SER A 107 8.86 1.34 5.36
CA SER A 107 7.63 1.98 4.90
C SER A 107 7.49 3.36 5.55
N TYR A 108 7.62 4.40 4.72
CA TYR A 108 7.53 5.79 5.15
C TYR A 108 6.43 6.52 4.39
N ARG A 109 5.67 7.31 5.13
CA ARG A 109 4.63 8.19 4.60
C ARG A 109 5.00 9.63 4.90
N VAL A 110 5.37 10.36 3.86
CA VAL A 110 5.68 11.78 3.93
C VAL A 110 4.36 12.55 3.82
N VAL A 111 3.95 13.16 4.92
CA VAL A 111 2.72 13.96 5.02
C VAL A 111 3.10 15.42 5.20
N ASN A 112 2.42 16.33 4.51
CA ASN A 112 2.53 17.76 4.78
C ASN A 112 1.45 18.13 5.81
N ASN A 113 1.82 18.74 6.93
CA ASN A 113 0.95 18.98 8.10
C ASN A 113 -0.23 19.96 7.83
N ARG A 114 -0.36 20.47 6.60
CA ARG A 114 -1.46 21.33 6.13
C ARG A 114 -2.35 20.66 5.07
N ASP A 115 -2.13 19.38 4.77
CA ASP A 115 -2.86 18.65 3.73
C ASP A 115 -4.10 17.93 4.31
N LEU A 116 -5.29 18.41 3.95
CA LEU A 116 -6.58 17.82 4.34
C LEU A 116 -6.77 16.40 3.78
N VAL A 117 -6.08 16.03 2.69
CA VAL A 117 -6.18 14.69 2.08
C VAL A 117 -5.69 13.60 3.04
N VAL A 118 -4.72 13.91 3.90
CA VAL A 118 -4.17 12.98 4.91
C VAL A 118 -5.19 12.65 6.01
N GLN A 119 -6.13 13.56 6.27
CA GLN A 119 -7.14 13.40 7.32
C GLN A 119 -8.40 12.69 6.84
N VAL A 120 -8.55 12.49 5.54
CA VAL A 120 -9.74 11.89 4.93
C VAL A 120 -9.45 10.43 4.51
N PRO A 121 -10.36 9.50 4.83
CA PRO A 121 -11.55 9.69 5.67
C PRO A 121 -11.23 9.77 7.18
N GLN A 122 -12.02 10.55 7.93
CA GLN A 122 -11.79 10.86 9.35
C GLN A 122 -11.84 9.64 10.32
N TRP A 123 -12.16 8.44 9.83
CA TRP A 123 -12.38 7.21 10.63
C TRP A 123 -11.20 6.22 10.66
N TYR A 124 -9.96 6.69 10.65
CA TYR A 124 -8.76 5.85 10.90
C TYR A 124 -7.75 6.48 11.86
N ASP A 125 -7.14 5.63 12.68
CA ASP A 125 -5.92 5.96 13.44
C ASP A 125 -4.67 5.90 12.56
N HIS A 126 -3.64 6.67 12.94
CA HIS A 126 -2.37 6.77 12.21
C HIS A 126 -1.48 5.54 12.47
N HIS A 127 -0.90 4.95 11.42
CA HIS A 127 -0.09 3.71 11.46
C HIS A 127 1.41 3.91 11.28
N SER A 128 1.92 5.14 11.43
CA SER A 128 3.29 5.45 11.02
C SER A 128 3.99 6.36 12.01
N LYS A 129 5.30 6.12 12.20
CA LYS A 129 6.22 7.05 12.85
C LYS A 129 6.47 8.23 11.90
N GLU A 130 6.05 9.40 12.33
CA GLU A 130 6.28 10.66 11.64
C GLU A 130 7.71 11.15 11.96
N PRO A 131 8.58 11.39 10.96
CA PRO A 131 9.75 12.19 11.19
C PRO A 131 9.29 13.66 11.24
N THR A 132 9.07 14.16 12.45
CA THR A 132 8.87 15.60 12.68
C THR A 132 10.18 16.32 12.37
N LYS A 133 10.09 17.33 11.50
CA LYS A 133 11.13 18.35 11.37
C LYS A 133 11.00 19.34 12.52
#